data_AF-A0A5C9EJ71-F1
#
_entry.id   AF-A0A5C9EJ71-F1
#
_cell.length_a   1.000
_cell.length_b   1.000
_cell.length_c   1.000
_cell.angle_alpha   90.00
_cell.angle_beta   90.00
_cell.angle_gamma   90.00
#
_symmetry.space_group_name_H-M   'P 1'
#
loop_
_entity.id
_entity.type
_entity.pdbx_description
1 polymer ?
#
loop_
_entity_poly.entity_id
_entity_poly.type
_entity_poly.pdbx_seq_one_letter_code
_entity_poly.pdbx_strand_id
1 'polypeptide(L)'
;MDILLIIIIYLIAIIMGLTDYFGHRISGLASQYRDDILSFSSGLLISLLFLILVPDLISLNFSSILFLFMLIGFILMHMTEKYIYRHVDNKQKVLEELKVLHIAGFGFDNFMVGFIIATVIIIDPLVIIELSAPLFLQMLTSSISLDSIDTRLNDRISKTILSLLPIIGASVGLILELEQIYTNYVLAFALGVLFYMIIRDVIPQGKRGNPSFFLVGSLITIILWAIRFLI
;
A
#
# COMPACT_ATOMS: atom_id res chain seq x y z
N MET A 1 -14.89 18.31 -12.25
CA MET A 1 -14.28 16.99 -12.51
C MET A 1 -14.94 16.37 -13.72
N ASP A 2 -14.18 15.66 -14.55
CA ASP A 2 -14.73 14.83 -15.62
C ASP A 2 -15.41 13.59 -15.02
N ILE A 3 -16.68 13.37 -15.37
CA ILE A 3 -17.49 12.23 -14.89
C ILE A 3 -16.82 10.90 -15.28
N LEU A 4 -16.19 10.85 -16.46
CA LEU A 4 -15.49 9.65 -16.92
C LEU A 4 -14.33 9.29 -15.99
N LEU A 5 -13.56 10.28 -15.54
CA LEU A 5 -12.42 10.08 -14.65
C LEU A 5 -12.86 9.57 -13.28
N ILE A 6 -13.95 10.11 -12.74
CA ILE A 6 -14.55 9.63 -11.48
C ILE A 6 -14.96 8.16 -11.60
N ILE A 7 -15.61 7.78 -12.71
CA ILE A 7 -16.00 6.39 -12.96
C ILE A 7 -14.78 5.48 -13.02
N ILE A 8 -13.71 5.90 -13.69
CA ILE A 8 -12.45 5.14 -13.77
C ILE A 8 -11.82 4.96 -12.38
N ILE A 9 -11.75 6.01 -11.57
CA ILE A 9 -11.21 5.96 -10.20
C ILE A 9 -11.99 4.95 -9.36
N TYR A 10 -13.32 4.98 -9.40
CA TYR A 10 -14.15 4.02 -8.68
C TYR A 10 -14.00 2.60 -9.21
N LEU A 11 -13.91 2.42 -10.54
CA LEU A 11 -13.68 1.11 -11.14
C LEU A 11 -12.38 0.50 -10.61
N ILE A 12 -11.28 1.27 -10.60
CA ILE A 12 -9.99 0.82 -10.08
C ILE A 12 -10.12 0.51 -8.59
N ALA A 13 -10.70 1.40 -7.78
CA ALA A 13 -10.87 1.17 -6.34
C ALA A 13 -11.71 -0.09 -6.03
N ILE A 14 -12.75 -0.37 -6.82
CA ILE A 14 -13.54 -1.60 -6.72
C ILE A 14 -12.69 -2.82 -7.09
N ILE A 15 -11.92 -2.75 -8.18
CA ILE A 15 -11.01 -3.84 -8.57
C ILE A 15 -10.00 -4.11 -7.44
N MET A 16 -9.43 -3.07 -6.83
CA MET A 16 -8.52 -3.20 -5.68
C MET A 16 -9.23 -3.88 -4.49
N GLY A 17 -10.44 -3.45 -4.14
CA GLY A 17 -11.23 -4.06 -3.08
C GLY A 17 -11.53 -5.54 -3.34
N LEU A 18 -11.95 -5.89 -4.56
CA LEU A 18 -12.17 -7.27 -4.97
C LEU A 18 -10.88 -8.10 -4.91
N THR A 19 -9.75 -7.49 -5.23
CA THR A 19 -8.43 -8.11 -5.20
C THR A 19 -8.04 -8.50 -3.78
N ASP A 20 -8.24 -7.63 -2.79
CA ASP A 20 -8.04 -7.95 -1.37
C ASP A 20 -9.01 -9.04 -0.90
N TYR A 21 -10.28 -8.95 -1.29
CA TYR A 21 -11.29 -9.94 -0.93
C TYR A 21 -10.96 -11.35 -1.47
N PHE A 22 -10.59 -11.45 -2.74
CA PHE A 22 -10.30 -12.72 -3.41
C PHE A 22 -8.86 -13.19 -3.27
N GLY A 23 -7.92 -12.32 -2.93
CA GLY A 23 -6.51 -12.63 -2.76
C GLY A 23 -6.27 -13.79 -1.79
N HIS A 24 -7.13 -13.93 -0.77
CA HIS A 24 -7.10 -15.01 0.21
C HIS A 24 -7.46 -16.39 -0.36
N ARG A 25 -8.20 -16.46 -1.48
CA ARG A 25 -8.40 -17.74 -2.18
C ARG A 25 -7.19 -18.11 -3.03
N ILE A 26 -6.48 -17.10 -3.51
CA ILE A 26 -5.29 -17.23 -4.34
C ILE A 26 -4.06 -17.52 -3.48
N SER A 27 -3.99 -17.04 -2.24
CA SER A 27 -2.88 -17.26 -1.29
C SER A 27 -2.54 -18.74 -1.10
N GLY A 28 -3.56 -19.59 -0.94
CA GLY A 28 -3.37 -21.03 -0.79
C GLY A 28 -2.69 -21.66 -2.01
N LEU A 29 -3.06 -21.22 -3.22
CA LEU A 29 -2.50 -21.69 -4.49
C LEU A 29 -1.10 -21.11 -4.76
N ALA A 30 -0.86 -19.87 -4.33
CA ALA A 30 0.39 -19.14 -4.52
C ALA A 30 1.45 -19.43 -3.44
N SER A 31 1.13 -20.26 -2.44
CA SER A 31 1.99 -20.52 -1.28
C SER A 31 3.41 -21.00 -1.65
N GLN A 32 3.54 -21.77 -2.74
CA GLN A 32 4.84 -22.25 -3.25
C GLN A 32 5.73 -21.14 -3.83
N TYR A 33 5.14 -20.09 -4.39
CA TYR A 33 5.84 -18.96 -5.03
C TYR A 33 5.75 -17.67 -4.22
N ARG A 34 5.30 -17.76 -2.96
CA ARG A 34 5.01 -16.60 -2.12
C ARG A 34 6.19 -15.65 -2.02
N ASP A 35 7.38 -16.16 -1.70
CA ASP A 35 8.56 -15.33 -1.51
C ASP A 35 9.00 -14.64 -2.81
N ASP A 36 8.83 -15.30 -3.97
CA ASP A 36 9.11 -14.72 -5.29
C ASP A 36 8.11 -13.60 -5.63
N ILE A 37 6.81 -13.82 -5.36
CA ILE A 37 5.76 -12.82 -5.57
C ILE A 37 5.99 -11.60 -4.65
N LEU A 38 6.35 -11.83 -3.40
CA LEU A 38 6.69 -10.79 -2.43
C LEU A 38 7.94 -10.01 -2.86
N SER A 39 8.99 -10.69 -3.33
CA SER A 39 10.17 -10.03 -3.91
C SER A 39 9.79 -9.17 -5.12
N PHE A 40 9.00 -9.70 -6.04
CA PHE A 40 8.54 -8.95 -7.22
C PHE A 40 7.71 -7.72 -6.86
N SER A 41 6.71 -7.88 -5.98
CA SER A 41 5.84 -6.80 -5.52
C SER A 41 6.62 -5.71 -4.78
N SER A 42 7.54 -6.09 -3.87
CA SER A 42 8.37 -5.11 -3.17
C SER A 42 9.28 -4.31 -4.10
N GLY A 43 9.82 -4.93 -5.16
CA GLY A 43 10.57 -4.23 -6.19
C GLY A 43 9.74 -3.17 -6.90
N LEU A 44 8.51 -3.52 -7.31
CA LEU A 44 7.57 -2.58 -7.94
C LEU A 44 7.21 -1.42 -7.01
N LEU A 45 6.91 -1.71 -5.73
CA LEU A 45 6.42 -0.74 -4.76
C LEU A 45 7.48 0.22 -4.25
N ILE A 46 8.71 -0.27 -4.03
CA ILE A 46 9.82 0.63 -3.69
C ILE A 46 10.10 1.58 -4.85
N SER A 47 10.12 1.09 -6.09
CA SER A 47 10.29 1.96 -7.25
C SER A 47 9.11 2.93 -7.42
N LEU A 48 7.87 2.49 -7.20
CA LEU A 48 6.68 3.35 -7.24
C LEU A 48 6.79 4.49 -6.22
N LEU A 49 7.16 4.15 -4.98
CA LEU A 49 7.29 5.10 -3.89
C LEU A 49 8.32 6.19 -4.22
N PHE A 50 9.52 5.81 -4.67
CA PHE A 50 10.62 6.75 -4.88
C PHE A 50 10.59 7.49 -6.22
N LEU A 51 10.02 6.91 -7.28
CA LEU A 51 10.04 7.52 -8.62
C LEU A 51 8.78 8.31 -8.94
N ILE A 52 7.65 7.96 -8.32
CA ILE A 52 6.35 8.55 -8.64
C ILE A 52 5.77 9.23 -7.40
N LEU A 53 5.45 8.48 -6.35
CA LEU A 53 4.67 9.02 -5.23
C LEU A 53 5.37 10.14 -4.46
N VAL A 54 6.64 9.94 -4.08
CA VAL A 54 7.41 10.95 -3.34
C VAL A 54 7.70 12.17 -4.22
N PRO A 55 8.22 12.03 -5.45
CA PRO A 55 8.44 13.18 -6.34
C PRO A 55 7.17 13.97 -6.65
N ASP A 56 6.06 13.30 -6.95
CA ASP A 56 4.78 13.96 -7.27
C ASP A 56 4.28 14.76 -6.06
N LEU A 57 4.34 14.19 -4.85
CA LEU A 57 3.97 14.87 -3.62
C LEU A 57 4.79 16.15 -3.40
N ILE A 58 6.10 16.08 -3.62
CA ILE A 58 7.02 17.22 -3.44
C ILE A 58 6.79 18.29 -4.52
N SER A 59 6.47 17.87 -5.75
CA SER A 59 6.23 18.79 -6.88
C SER A 59 5.03 19.71 -6.64
N LEU A 60 4.03 19.25 -5.88
CA LEU A 60 2.82 20.01 -5.56
C LEU A 60 3.08 21.13 -4.55
N ASN A 61 4.02 20.94 -3.62
CA ASN A 61 4.43 21.96 -2.66
C ASN A 61 5.79 21.57 -2.05
N PHE A 62 6.88 22.14 -2.56
CA PHE A 62 8.21 21.86 -2.03
C PHE A 62 8.33 22.43 -0.61
N SER A 63 8.14 21.56 0.39
CA SER A 63 8.33 21.88 1.79
C SER A 63 9.06 20.75 2.48
N SER A 64 10.20 21.06 3.11
CA SER A 64 10.98 20.10 3.90
C SER A 64 10.16 19.44 5.01
N ILE A 65 9.05 20.07 5.42
CA ILE A 65 8.15 19.51 6.44
C ILE A 65 7.41 18.27 5.93
N LEU A 66 7.22 18.08 4.61
CA LEU A 66 6.63 16.86 4.07
C LEU A 66 7.49 15.64 4.41
N PHE A 67 8.82 15.77 4.36
CA PHE A 67 9.72 14.70 4.78
C PHE A 67 9.63 14.41 6.28
N LEU A 68 9.37 15.42 7.10
CA LEU A 68 9.11 15.23 8.52
C LEU A 68 7.83 14.41 8.72
N PHE A 69 6.74 14.69 8.02
CA PHE A 69 5.51 13.91 8.09
C PHE A 69 5.69 12.46 7.60
N MET A 70 6.42 12.25 6.50
CA MET A 70 6.83 10.91 6.06
C MET A 70 7.61 10.17 7.16
N LEU A 71 8.58 10.83 7.78
CA LEU A 71 9.35 10.23 8.87
C LEU A 71 8.48 9.90 10.09
N ILE A 72 7.55 10.78 10.45
CA ILE A 72 6.60 10.54 11.57
C ILE A 72 5.76 9.30 11.28
N GLY A 73 5.21 9.14 10.08
CA GLY A 73 4.44 7.95 9.69
C GLY A 73 5.26 6.66 9.82
N PHE A 74 6.49 6.68 9.32
CA PHE A 74 7.43 5.56 9.43
C PHE A 74 7.75 5.22 10.90
N ILE A 75 8.12 6.21 11.70
CA ILE A 75 8.49 6.04 13.11
C ILE A 75 7.31 5.50 13.91
N LEU A 76 6.11 6.06 13.74
CA LEU A 76 4.94 5.62 14.51
C LEU A 76 4.62 4.15 14.25
N MET A 77 4.66 3.69 13.00
CA MET A 77 4.46 2.27 12.71
C MET A 77 5.55 1.39 13.32
N HIS A 78 6.82 1.80 13.17
CA HIS A 78 7.94 1.08 13.77
C HIS A 78 7.84 0.98 15.29
N MET A 79 7.52 2.09 15.97
CA MET A 79 7.42 2.12 17.42
C MET A 79 6.23 1.30 17.91
N THR A 80 5.08 1.38 17.23
CA THR A 80 3.89 0.59 17.59
C THR A 80 4.20 -0.91 17.53
N GLU A 81 4.83 -1.39 16.45
CA GLU A 81 5.18 -2.80 16.33
C GLU A 81 6.20 -3.23 17.40
N LYS A 82 7.26 -2.44 17.63
CA LYS A 82 8.26 -2.74 18.66
C LYS A 82 7.71 -2.68 20.07
N TYR A 83 6.72 -1.84 20.32
CA TYR A 83 6.06 -1.76 21.61
C TYR A 83 5.35 -3.07 21.94
N ILE A 84 4.59 -3.64 20.99
CA ILE A 84 3.90 -4.93 21.15
C ILE A 84 4.90 -6.04 21.47
N TYR A 85 6.00 -6.13 20.71
CA TYR A 85 7.04 -7.14 20.95
C TYR A 85 7.70 -7.06 22.34
N ARG A 86 7.75 -5.86 22.95
CA ARG A 86 8.44 -5.65 24.23
C ARG A 86 7.53 -5.81 25.45
N HIS A 87 6.24 -5.54 25.33
CA HIS A 87 5.34 -5.43 26.49
C HIS A 87 4.35 -6.59 26.61
N VAL A 88 4.33 -7.51 25.64
CA VAL A 88 3.48 -8.68 25.69
C VAL A 88 4.34 -9.91 25.96
N ASP A 89 4.29 -10.41 27.19
CA ASP A 89 5.15 -11.52 27.63
C ASP A 89 4.73 -12.88 27.06
N ASN A 90 3.43 -13.03 26.74
CA ASN A 90 2.89 -14.28 26.21
C ASN A 90 2.98 -14.29 24.68
N LYS A 91 3.74 -15.23 24.13
CA LYS A 91 3.90 -15.42 22.67
C LYS A 91 2.57 -15.49 21.90
N GLN A 92 1.56 -16.13 22.45
CA GLN A 92 0.25 -16.24 21.78
C GLN A 92 -0.47 -14.89 21.75
N LYS A 93 -0.38 -14.12 22.84
CA LYS A 93 -0.94 -12.78 22.93
C LYS A 93 -0.18 -11.78 22.04
N VAL A 94 1.14 -11.93 21.91
CA VAL A 94 1.97 -11.17 20.95
C VAL A 94 1.44 -11.37 19.53
N LEU A 95 1.16 -12.62 19.14
CA LEU A 95 0.65 -12.92 17.80
C LEU A 95 -0.74 -12.33 17.56
N GLU A 96 -1.63 -12.36 18.56
CA GLU A 96 -2.95 -11.75 18.47
C GLU A 96 -2.88 -10.23 18.34
N GLU A 97 -2.06 -9.56 19.16
CA GLU A 97 -1.90 -8.11 19.10
C GLU A 97 -1.18 -7.65 17.82
N LEU A 98 -0.18 -8.41 17.36
CA LEU A 98 0.44 -8.18 16.04
C LEU A 98 -0.59 -8.37 14.92
N LYS A 99 -1.46 -9.38 14.97
CA LYS A 99 -2.51 -9.56 13.96
C LYS A 99 -3.46 -8.36 13.91
N VAL A 100 -3.86 -7.82 15.06
CA VAL A 100 -4.68 -6.59 15.11
C VAL A 100 -3.93 -5.40 14.52
N LEU A 101 -2.65 -5.23 14.86
CA LEU A 101 -1.82 -4.17 14.30
C LEU A 101 -1.69 -4.30 12.79
N HIS A 102 -1.42 -5.49 12.26
CA HIS A 102 -1.32 -5.73 10.83
C HIS A 102 -2.68 -5.52 10.14
N ILE A 103 -3.80 -6.01 10.68
CA ILE A 103 -5.13 -5.74 10.11
C ILE A 103 -5.41 -4.23 10.07
N ALA A 104 -5.05 -3.48 11.11
CA ALA A 104 -5.19 -2.03 11.12
C ALA A 104 -4.23 -1.35 10.11
N GLY A 105 -2.99 -1.81 10.05
CA GLY A 105 -1.97 -1.33 9.10
C GLY A 105 -2.36 -1.57 7.65
N PHE A 106 -2.77 -2.79 7.31
CA PHE A 106 -3.32 -3.15 6.00
C PHE A 106 -4.63 -2.42 5.70
N GLY A 107 -5.48 -2.20 6.71
CA GLY A 107 -6.68 -1.39 6.53
C GLY A 107 -6.35 0.05 6.14
N PHE A 108 -5.41 0.66 6.85
CA PHE A 108 -4.90 1.99 6.53
C PHE A 108 -4.24 2.03 5.15
N ASP A 109 -3.46 1.01 4.82
CA ASP A 109 -2.82 0.83 3.51
C ASP A 109 -3.84 0.75 2.37
N ASN A 110 -4.85 -0.13 2.49
CA ASN A 110 -5.93 -0.27 1.52
C ASN A 110 -6.73 1.03 1.35
N PHE A 111 -7.00 1.75 2.44
CA PHE A 111 -7.61 3.07 2.40
C PHE A 111 -6.73 4.08 1.65
N MET A 112 -5.42 4.09 1.93
CA MET A 112 -4.45 4.95 1.26
C MET A 112 -4.30 4.65 -0.23
N VAL A 113 -4.33 3.38 -0.64
CA VAL A 113 -4.36 2.99 -2.06
C VAL A 113 -5.49 3.71 -2.79
N GLY A 114 -6.71 3.61 -2.26
CA GLY A 114 -7.87 4.29 -2.84
C GLY A 114 -7.73 5.82 -2.87
N PHE A 115 -7.24 6.38 -1.76
CA PHE A 115 -7.04 7.83 -1.62
C PHE A 115 -5.98 8.38 -2.59
N ILE A 116 -4.85 7.69 -2.73
CA ILE A 116 -3.76 8.04 -3.66
C ILE A 116 -4.25 7.95 -5.10
N ILE A 117 -4.95 6.87 -5.46
CA ILE A 117 -5.54 6.69 -6.79
C ILE A 117 -6.45 7.87 -7.11
N ALA A 118 -7.38 8.24 -6.23
CA ALA A 118 -8.26 9.37 -6.46
C ALA A 118 -7.50 10.69 -6.61
N THR A 119 -6.65 11.03 -5.64
CA THR A 119 -5.97 12.33 -5.58
C THR A 119 -4.95 12.53 -6.70
N VAL A 120 -4.17 11.51 -7.04
CA VAL A 120 -3.10 11.63 -8.05
C VAL A 120 -3.66 11.54 -9.47
N ILE A 121 -4.62 10.64 -9.75
CA ILE A 121 -5.22 10.52 -11.10
C ILE A 121 -6.01 11.78 -11.49
N ILE A 122 -6.62 12.47 -10.52
CA ILE A 122 -7.27 13.76 -10.78
C ILE A 122 -6.26 14.80 -11.28
N ILE A 123 -5.06 14.80 -10.71
CA ILE A 123 -4.00 15.76 -11.03
C ILE A 123 -3.36 15.40 -12.38
N ASP A 124 -3.02 14.13 -12.56
CA ASP A 124 -2.43 13.61 -13.80
C ASP A 124 -3.03 12.25 -14.20
N PRO A 125 -4.02 12.23 -15.11
CA PRO A 125 -4.61 10.99 -15.60
C PRO A 125 -3.63 10.06 -16.34
N LEU A 126 -2.45 10.55 -16.76
CA LEU A 126 -1.48 9.69 -17.43
C LEU A 126 -0.89 8.65 -16.47
N VAL A 127 -0.84 8.94 -15.16
CA VAL A 127 -0.25 8.05 -14.16
C VAL A 127 -1.11 6.85 -13.77
N ILE A 128 -2.29 6.68 -14.39
CA ILE A 128 -3.25 5.62 -14.05
C ILE A 128 -2.60 4.24 -14.08
N ILE A 129 -1.81 3.95 -15.12
CA ILE A 129 -1.22 2.62 -15.32
C ILE A 129 -0.06 2.41 -14.34
N GLU A 130 0.77 3.43 -14.15
CA GLU A 130 1.94 3.42 -13.25
C GLU A 130 1.53 3.24 -11.80
N LEU A 131 0.38 3.78 -11.39
CA LEU A 131 -0.17 3.57 -10.05
C LEU A 131 -0.92 2.24 -9.95
N SER A 132 -1.81 1.94 -10.90
CA SER A 132 -2.74 0.81 -10.74
C SER A 132 -2.04 -0.54 -10.75
N ALA A 133 -1.00 -0.74 -11.57
CA ALA A 133 -0.36 -2.04 -11.66
C ALA A 133 0.44 -2.43 -10.38
N PRO A 134 1.32 -1.58 -9.83
CA PRO A 134 1.99 -1.90 -8.56
C PRO A 134 1.01 -1.96 -7.39
N LEU A 135 0.05 -1.05 -7.29
CA LEU A 135 -0.92 -1.05 -6.19
C LEU A 135 -1.85 -2.27 -6.23
N PHE A 136 -2.18 -2.78 -7.41
CA PHE A 136 -2.92 -4.04 -7.54
C PHE A 136 -2.12 -5.22 -6.97
N LEU A 137 -0.83 -5.29 -7.30
CA LEU A 137 0.05 -6.33 -6.77
C LEU A 137 0.28 -6.18 -5.28
N GLN A 138 0.32 -4.95 -4.76
CA GLN A 138 0.33 -4.68 -3.33
C GLN A 138 -0.87 -5.31 -2.63
N MET A 139 -2.09 -5.04 -3.12
CA MET A 139 -3.33 -5.58 -2.56
C MET A 139 -3.32 -7.11 -2.55
N LEU A 140 -2.84 -7.74 -3.63
CA LEU A 140 -2.63 -9.19 -3.67
C LEU A 140 -1.65 -9.66 -2.60
N THR A 141 -0.48 -9.01 -2.49
CA THR A 141 0.54 -9.41 -1.51
C THR A 141 0.14 -9.17 -0.07
N SER A 142 -0.56 -8.09 0.24
CA SER A 142 -1.11 -7.78 1.56
C SER A 142 -2.08 -8.88 2.00
N SER A 143 -2.97 -9.31 1.09
CA SER A 143 -3.87 -10.43 1.34
C SER A 143 -3.13 -11.76 1.59
N ILE A 144 -2.07 -12.05 0.82
CA ILE A 144 -1.23 -13.24 1.03
C ILE A 144 -0.48 -13.18 2.38
N SER A 145 0.01 -12.01 2.76
CA SER A 145 0.71 -11.80 4.03
C SER A 145 -0.23 -11.97 5.24
N LEU A 146 -1.45 -11.41 5.17
CA LEU A 146 -2.49 -11.55 6.19
C LEU A 146 -2.89 -13.00 6.44
N ASP A 147 -3.06 -13.80 5.38
CA ASP A 147 -3.49 -15.19 5.46
C ASP A 147 -2.45 -16.09 6.17
N SER A 148 -1.18 -15.70 6.17
CA SER A 148 -0.12 -16.41 6.88
C SER A 148 -0.11 -16.18 8.40
N ILE A 149 -0.90 -15.22 8.89
CA ILE A 149 -1.06 -14.89 10.32
C ILE A 149 -2.34 -15.58 10.83
N ASP A 150 -2.29 -16.92 10.89
CA ASP A 150 -3.42 -17.78 11.23
C ASP A 150 -3.65 -17.86 12.76
N THR A 151 -4.55 -17.01 13.27
CA THR A 151 -5.17 -17.15 14.60
C THR A 151 -6.66 -16.76 14.54
N ARG A 152 -7.45 -17.49 15.33
CA ARG A 152 -8.92 -17.72 15.35
C ARG A 152 -9.89 -16.52 15.42
N LEU A 153 -9.46 -15.30 15.08
CA LEU A 153 -10.37 -14.15 14.97
C LEU A 153 -11.25 -14.27 13.72
N ASN A 154 -12.41 -13.61 13.76
CA ASN A 154 -13.51 -13.77 12.80
C ASN A 154 -13.14 -13.24 11.39
N ASP A 155 -12.35 -14.05 10.70
CA ASP A 155 -11.60 -13.75 9.47
C ASP A 155 -12.47 -13.16 8.36
N ARG A 156 -13.76 -13.49 8.33
CA ARG A 156 -14.68 -13.03 7.28
C ARG A 156 -15.08 -11.56 7.41
N ILE A 157 -15.20 -11.05 8.65
CA ILE A 157 -15.60 -9.66 8.90
C ILE A 157 -14.45 -8.73 8.56
N SER A 158 -13.24 -9.03 9.05
CA SER A 158 -12.04 -8.26 8.74
C SER A 158 -11.80 -8.18 7.23
N LYS A 159 -11.93 -9.31 6.51
CA LYS A 159 -11.79 -9.36 5.04
C LYS A 159 -12.79 -8.46 4.32
N THR A 160 -14.06 -8.49 4.75
CA THR A 160 -15.10 -7.66 4.12
C THR A 160 -14.84 -6.18 4.39
N ILE A 161 -14.44 -5.82 5.61
CA ILE A 161 -14.10 -4.43 5.96
C ILE A 161 -12.89 -3.96 5.15
N LEU A 162 -11.81 -4.74 5.10
CA LEU A 162 -10.58 -4.38 4.38
C LEU A 162 -10.81 -4.17 2.88
N SER A 163 -11.68 -4.97 2.26
CA SER A 163 -12.03 -4.83 0.84
C SER A 163 -12.83 -3.57 0.51
N LEU A 164 -13.49 -2.94 1.49
CA LEU A 164 -14.24 -1.69 1.29
C LEU A 164 -13.36 -0.45 1.45
N LEU A 165 -12.22 -0.57 2.12
CA LEU A 165 -11.36 0.56 2.43
C LEU A 165 -10.79 1.28 1.20
N PRO A 166 -10.41 0.63 0.09
CA PRO A 166 -10.00 1.34 -1.13
C PRO A 166 -11.13 2.19 -1.71
N ILE A 167 -12.36 1.71 -1.66
CA ILE A 167 -13.52 2.46 -2.15
C ILE A 167 -13.77 3.68 -1.26
N ILE A 168 -13.72 3.49 0.07
CA ILE A 168 -13.87 4.58 1.03
C ILE A 168 -12.74 5.61 0.85
N GLY A 169 -11.49 5.15 0.66
CA GLY A 169 -10.34 5.99 0.39
C GLY A 169 -10.50 6.82 -0.87
N ALA A 170 -10.94 6.20 -1.96
CA ALA A 170 -11.23 6.89 -3.21
C ALA A 170 -12.35 7.92 -3.04
N SER A 171 -13.46 7.57 -2.37
CA SER A 171 -14.53 8.52 -2.07
C SER A 171 -14.02 9.72 -1.26
N VAL A 172 -13.22 9.48 -0.23
CA VAL A 172 -12.62 10.54 0.58
C VAL A 172 -11.69 11.40 -0.27
N GLY A 173 -10.86 10.81 -1.14
CA GLY A 173 -9.99 11.56 -2.05
C GLY A 173 -10.73 12.39 -3.09
N LEU A 174 -11.91 11.94 -3.54
CA LEU A 174 -12.77 12.67 -4.47
C LEU A 174 -13.56 13.81 -3.80
N ILE A 175 -14.00 13.60 -2.56
CA ILE A 175 -14.86 14.54 -1.82
C ILE A 175 -14.03 15.62 -1.10
N LEU A 176 -12.82 15.28 -0.64
CA LEU A 176 -11.98 16.22 0.07
C LEU A 176 -11.44 17.28 -0.88
N GLU A 177 -12.20 18.37 -1.00
CA GLU A 177 -11.71 19.70 -1.38
C GLU A 177 -10.94 20.33 -0.19
N LEU A 178 -10.12 19.54 0.52
CA LEU A 178 -9.23 20.12 1.52
C LEU A 178 -8.28 21.09 0.82
N GLU A 179 -7.89 22.16 1.52
CA GLU A 179 -6.76 22.95 1.05
C GLU A 179 -5.59 22.01 0.79
N GLN A 180 -5.00 22.13 -0.41
CA GLN A 180 -3.96 21.25 -0.93
C GLN A 180 -2.85 20.98 0.11
N ILE A 181 -2.59 21.95 0.98
CA ILE A 181 -1.59 21.86 2.05
C ILE A 181 -1.88 20.74 3.05
N TYR A 182 -3.13 20.56 3.51
CA TYR A 182 -3.47 19.51 4.48
C TYR A 182 -3.47 18.14 3.83
N THR A 183 -3.98 18.05 2.60
CA THR A 183 -3.92 16.82 1.78
C THR A 183 -2.48 16.35 1.63
N ASN A 184 -1.55 17.26 1.34
CA ASN A 184 -0.14 16.92 1.18
C ASN A 184 0.50 16.41 2.49
N TYR A 185 0.14 16.95 3.66
CA TYR A 185 0.64 16.44 4.94
C TYR A 185 0.10 15.04 5.27
N VAL A 186 -1.18 14.78 4.98
CA VAL A 186 -1.79 13.46 5.16
C VAL A 186 -1.16 12.44 4.20
N LEU A 187 -0.98 12.80 2.93
CA LEU A 187 -0.27 11.97 1.94
C LEU A 187 1.17 11.70 2.36
N ALA A 188 1.90 12.72 2.81
CA ALA A 188 3.26 12.56 3.32
C ALA A 188 3.31 11.54 4.46
N PHE A 189 2.47 11.72 5.48
CA PHE A 189 2.37 10.77 6.57
C PHE A 189 2.08 9.34 6.08
N ALA A 190 1.14 9.20 5.15
CA ALA A 190 0.77 7.93 4.57
C ALA A 190 1.88 7.25 3.78
N LEU A 191 2.65 7.99 2.98
CA LEU A 191 3.82 7.45 2.26
C LEU A 191 4.88 6.95 3.25
N GLY A 192 5.01 7.58 4.41
CA GLY A 192 5.83 7.11 5.51
C GLY A 192 5.40 5.75 6.08
N VAL A 193 4.10 5.61 6.33
CA VAL A 193 3.48 4.35 6.77
C VAL A 193 3.65 3.26 5.71
N LEU A 194 3.34 3.58 4.45
CA LEU A 194 3.50 2.69 3.29
C LEU A 194 4.95 2.21 3.18
N PHE A 195 5.92 3.12 3.30
CA PHE A 195 7.34 2.77 3.22
C PHE A 195 7.74 1.77 4.32
N TYR A 196 7.26 1.99 5.55
CA TYR A 196 7.47 1.03 6.64
C TYR A 196 6.87 -0.34 6.32
N MET A 197 5.61 -0.37 5.87
CA MET A 197 4.91 -1.60 5.51
C MET A 197 5.62 -2.35 4.38
N ILE A 198 6.13 -1.66 3.35
CA ILE A 198 6.88 -2.30 2.27
C ILE A 198 8.14 -2.97 2.83
N ILE A 199 8.93 -2.25 3.64
CA ILE A 199 10.16 -2.81 4.22
C ILE A 199 9.86 -4.00 5.14
N ARG A 200 8.78 -3.92 5.91
CA ARG A 200 8.52 -4.85 6.99
C ARG A 200 7.75 -6.10 6.53
N ASP A 201 6.69 -5.89 5.76
CA ASP A 201 5.66 -6.88 5.47
C ASP A 201 5.66 -7.37 4.01
N VAL A 202 6.23 -6.60 3.09
CA VAL A 202 6.31 -6.97 1.66
C VAL A 202 7.70 -7.49 1.28
N ILE A 203 8.78 -6.83 1.70
CA ILE A 203 10.14 -7.30 1.44
C ILE A 203 10.40 -8.60 2.24
N PRO A 204 10.73 -9.72 1.57
CA PRO A 204 11.07 -10.96 2.26
C PRO A 204 12.29 -10.78 3.17
N GLN A 205 12.19 -11.31 4.39
CA GLN A 205 13.20 -11.10 5.43
C GLN A 205 14.24 -12.23 5.49
N GLY A 206 15.47 -11.88 5.86
CA GLY A 206 16.56 -12.84 6.11
C GLY A 206 17.08 -13.49 4.82
N LYS A 207 17.09 -14.82 4.77
CA LYS A 207 17.51 -15.58 3.57
C LYS A 207 16.36 -15.89 2.60
N ARG A 208 15.15 -15.41 2.89
CA ARG A 208 13.97 -15.60 2.04
C ARG A 208 13.94 -14.53 0.95
N GLY A 209 13.19 -14.81 -0.10
CA GLY A 209 13.07 -13.92 -1.26
C GLY A 209 14.18 -14.11 -2.29
N ASN A 210 13.89 -13.63 -3.49
CA ASN A 210 14.75 -13.78 -4.64
C ASN A 210 15.11 -12.38 -5.18
N PRO A 211 16.40 -11.98 -5.10
CA PRO A 211 16.85 -10.67 -5.58
C PRO A 211 16.52 -10.42 -7.05
N SER A 212 16.48 -11.47 -7.87
CA SER A 212 16.17 -11.35 -9.30
C SER A 212 14.74 -10.87 -9.51
N PHE A 213 13.77 -11.42 -8.78
CA PHE A 213 12.38 -10.98 -8.87
C PHE A 213 12.19 -9.55 -8.37
N PHE A 214 12.90 -9.16 -7.30
CA PHE A 214 12.93 -7.77 -6.84
C PHE A 214 13.44 -6.83 -7.94
N LEU A 215 14.57 -7.16 -8.56
CA LEU A 215 15.13 -6.36 -9.66
C LEU A 215 14.18 -6.27 -10.85
N VAL A 216 13.54 -7.37 -11.25
CA VAL A 216 12.56 -7.36 -12.36
C VAL A 216 11.38 -6.46 -12.01
N GLY A 217 10.85 -6.54 -10.79
CA GLY A 217 9.78 -5.66 -10.33
C GLY A 217 10.19 -4.19 -10.40
N SER A 218 11.35 -3.83 -9.85
CA SER A 218 11.85 -2.46 -9.90
C SER A 218 12.06 -1.95 -11.33
N LEU A 219 12.61 -2.79 -12.22
CA LEU A 219 12.83 -2.44 -13.62
C LEU A 219 11.52 -2.17 -14.36
N ILE A 220 10.46 -2.93 -14.09
CA ILE A 220 9.14 -2.68 -14.70
C ILE A 220 8.64 -1.29 -14.33
N THR A 221 8.66 -0.92 -13.04
CA THR A 221 8.23 0.43 -12.63
C THR A 221 9.12 1.52 -13.22
N ILE A 222 10.44 1.29 -13.28
CA ILE A 222 11.38 2.23 -13.92
C ILE A 222 11.04 2.42 -15.41
N ILE A 223 10.76 1.33 -16.14
CA ILE A 223 10.40 1.38 -17.56
C ILE A 223 9.08 2.13 -17.75
N LEU A 224 8.06 1.81 -16.95
CA LEU A 224 6.76 2.51 -16.98
C LEU A 224 6.95 4.01 -16.74
N TRP A 225 7.71 4.37 -15.72
CA TRP A 225 8.05 5.76 -15.41
C TRP A 225 8.85 6.44 -16.54
N ALA A 226 9.81 5.75 -17.15
CA ALA A 226 10.62 6.29 -18.24
C ALA A 226 9.81 6.54 -19.52
N ILE A 227 8.81 5.71 -19.81
CA ILE A 227 7.91 5.88 -20.97
C ILE A 227 7.19 7.22 -20.92
N ARG A 228 6.85 7.73 -19.73
CA ARG A 228 6.23 9.05 -19.55
C ARG A 228 7.05 10.20 -20.13
N PHE A 229 8.38 10.07 -20.20
CA PHE A 229 9.24 11.11 -20.80
C PHE A 229 9.36 11.00 -22.33
N LEU A 230 8.83 9.94 -22.93
CA LEU A 230 8.89 9.68 -24.37
C LEU A 230 7.59 10.05 -25.10
N ILE A 231 6.50 10.27 -24.36
CA ILE A 231 5.16 10.64 -24.85
C ILE A 231 4.95 12.13 -24.57
#